data_AF-A0A356QMM9-F1
#
_entry.id   AF-A0A356QMM9-F1
#
_cell.length_a   1.000
_cell.length_b   1.000
_cell.length_c   1.000
_cell.angle_alpha   90.00
_cell.angle_beta   90.00
_cell.angle_gamma   90.00
#
_symmetry.space_group_name_H-M   'P 1'
#
loop_
_entity.id
_entity.type
_entity.pdbx_description
1 polymer ?
#
loop_
_entity_poly.entity_id
_entity_poly.type
_entity_poly.pdbx_seq_one_letter_code
_entity_poly.pdbx_strand_id
1 'polypeptide(L)' 'MKFLAYSFSVLLVAGGPSFSSSNKQVFLSMKKFEQLADRAHGHCASVDLDFSKKFYDCIDKKMHGIYIDSSTVRSRN' A
#
# COMPACT_ATOMS: atom_id res chain seq x y z
N MET A 1 4.49 64.57 -1.87
CA MET A 1 3.97 63.39 -2.57
C MET A 1 4.38 62.15 -1.79
N LYS A 2 3.43 61.25 -1.53
CA LYS A 2 3.61 59.93 -0.90
C LYS A 2 4.60 59.08 -1.71
N PHE A 3 5.37 58.20 -1.08
CA PHE A 3 5.45 56.76 -1.41
C PHE A 3 6.09 55.99 -0.25
N LEU A 4 5.28 55.14 0.38
CA LEU A 4 5.69 54.12 1.34
C LEU A 4 6.29 52.95 0.57
N ALA A 5 7.44 52.43 1.01
CA ALA A 5 7.96 51.15 0.54
C ALA A 5 8.06 50.19 1.72
N TYR A 6 6.97 49.49 2.01
CA TYR A 6 6.95 48.35 2.90
C TYR A 6 7.52 47.14 2.15
N SER A 7 8.64 46.61 2.62
CA SER A 7 9.21 45.37 2.11
C SER A 7 8.52 44.19 2.80
N PHE A 8 7.49 43.63 2.18
CA PHE A 8 6.89 42.37 2.63
C PHE A 8 7.65 41.21 2.00
N SER A 9 8.53 40.57 2.78
CA SER A 9 9.12 39.28 2.42
C SER A 9 8.03 38.21 2.45
N VAL A 10 7.56 37.79 1.28
CA VAL A 10 6.64 36.66 1.15
C VAL A 10 7.43 35.37 1.29
N LEU A 11 7.34 34.72 2.44
CA LEU A 11 7.78 33.34 2.66
C LEU A 11 6.82 32.40 1.92
N LEU A 12 7.19 31.96 0.72
CA LEU A 12 6.55 30.85 0.04
C LEU A 12 6.99 29.54 0.69
N VAL A 13 6.28 29.12 1.74
CA VAL A 13 6.34 27.73 2.19
C VAL A 13 5.54 26.92 1.18
N ALA A 14 6.24 26.26 0.26
CA ALA A 14 5.66 25.23 -0.60
C ALA A 14 5.28 24.03 0.29
N GLY A 15 4.11 24.10 0.93
CA GLY A 15 3.46 22.95 1.52
C GLY A 15 3.01 22.03 0.40
N GLY A 16 3.92 21.16 -0.06
CA GLY A 16 3.55 20.03 -0.90
C GLY A 16 2.47 19.21 -0.17
N PRO A 17 1.50 18.62 -0.88
CA PRO A 17 0.54 17.76 -0.23
C PRO A 17 1.31 16.63 0.45
N SER A 18 1.29 16.62 1.79
CA SER A 18 1.62 15.41 2.54
C SER A 18 0.55 14.39 2.17
N PHE A 19 0.82 13.60 1.14
CA PHE A 19 0.09 12.38 0.86
C PHE A 19 0.31 11.47 2.07
N SER A 20 -0.52 11.65 3.09
CA SER A 20 -0.70 10.68 4.16
C SER A 20 -1.41 9.48 3.55
N SER A 21 -0.65 8.67 2.80
CA SER A 21 -1.04 7.30 2.52
C SER A 21 -1.02 6.62 3.87
N SER A 22 -2.18 6.54 4.52
CA SER A 22 -2.38 5.57 5.59
C SER A 22 -2.16 4.20 4.96
N ASN A 23 -0.91 3.71 4.99
CA ASN A 23 -0.53 2.34 4.67
C ASN A 23 -1.14 1.46 5.77
N LYS A 24 -2.46 1.32 5.74
CA LYS A 24 -3.23 0.60 6.73
C LYS A 24 -2.89 -0.87 6.58
N GLN A 25 -1.99 -1.33 7.43
CA GLN A 25 -1.61 -2.74 7.50
C GLN A 25 -2.75 -3.53 8.14
N VAL A 26 -3.07 -4.68 7.57
CA VAL A 26 -4.09 -5.61 8.06
C VAL A 26 -3.39 -6.93 8.37
N PHE A 27 -3.42 -7.32 9.64
CA PHE A 27 -2.89 -8.61 10.09
C PHE A 27 -4.02 -9.62 10.17
N LEU A 28 -3.84 -10.78 9.55
CA LEU A 28 -4.84 -11.85 9.47
C LEU A 28 -4.27 -13.15 10.02
N SER A 29 -5.14 -14.01 10.55
CA SER A 29 -4.72 -15.36 10.87
C SER A 29 -4.20 -16.08 9.61
N MET A 30 -3.25 -17.00 9.77
CA MET A 30 -2.67 -17.78 8.65
C MET A 30 -3.75 -18.31 7.71
N LYS A 31 -4.78 -18.97 8.27
CA LYS A 31 -5.90 -19.52 7.51
C LYS A 31 -6.61 -18.46 6.65
N LYS A 32 -6.86 -17.26 7.18
CA LYS A 32 -7.54 -16.19 6.44
C LYS A 32 -6.62 -15.57 5.38
N PHE A 33 -5.34 -15.46 5.69
CA PHE A 33 -4.33 -14.99 4.75
C PHE A 33 -4.24 -15.94 3.54
N GLU A 34 -4.10 -17.24 3.77
CA GLU A 34 -4.06 -18.28 2.73
C GLU A 34 -5.30 -18.22 1.83
N GLN A 35 -6.50 -18.12 2.42
CA GLN A 35 -7.75 -17.99 1.65
C GLN A 35 -7.77 -16.76 0.74
N LEU A 36 -7.20 -15.64 1.17
CA LEU A 36 -7.09 -14.44 0.35
C LEU A 36 -6.01 -14.59 -0.72
N ALA A 37 -4.87 -15.17 -0.38
CA ALA A 37 -3.79 -15.45 -1.32
C ALA A 37 -4.28 -16.37 -2.46
N ASP A 38 -5.01 -17.44 -2.14
CA ASP A 38 -5.61 -18.36 -3.12
C ASP A 38 -6.59 -17.65 -4.04
N ARG A 39 -7.44 -16.77 -3.48
CA ARG A 39 -8.37 -15.96 -4.27
C ARG A 39 -7.64 -14.99 -5.20
N ALA A 40 -6.59 -14.33 -4.69
CA ALA A 40 -5.77 -13.41 -5.49
C ALA A 40 -5.06 -14.18 -6.61
N HIS A 41 -4.50 -15.35 -6.30
CA HIS A 41 -3.86 -16.25 -7.26
C HIS A 41 -4.82 -16.64 -8.38
N GLY A 42 -6.01 -17.16 -8.06
CA GLY A 42 -7.01 -17.54 -9.07
C GLY A 42 -7.46 -16.38 -9.94
N HIS A 43 -7.63 -15.19 -9.36
CA HIS A 43 -7.99 -13.98 -10.11
C HIS A 43 -6.87 -13.49 -11.02
N CYS A 44 -5.61 -13.51 -10.57
CA CYS A 44 -4.49 -13.04 -11.38
C CYS A 44 -4.12 -14.07 -12.46
N ALA A 45 -4.23 -15.36 -12.17
CA ALA A 45 -4.00 -16.43 -13.15
C ALA A 45 -5.04 -16.40 -14.29
N SER A 46 -6.28 -15.97 -14.04
CA SER A 46 -7.27 -15.83 -15.10
C SER A 46 -7.00 -14.65 -16.05
N VAL A 47 -6.12 -13.72 -15.66
CA VAL A 47 -5.72 -12.55 -16.45
C VAL A 47 -4.38 -12.76 -17.16
N ASP A 48 -3.52 -13.60 -16.61
CA ASP A 48 -2.19 -13.94 -17.12
C ASP A 48 -1.85 -15.41 -16.83
N LEU A 49 -2.03 -16.26 -17.84
CA LEU A 49 -1.79 -17.71 -17.74
C LEU A 49 -0.31 -18.08 -17.86
N ASP A 50 0.53 -17.16 -18.33
CA ASP A 50 1.97 -17.39 -18.49
C ASP A 50 2.74 -17.10 -17.19
N PHE A 51 2.04 -16.69 -16.14
CA PHE A 51 2.62 -16.30 -14.84
C PHE A 51 3.78 -15.30 -15.02
N SER A 52 3.59 -14.35 -15.94
CA SER A 52 4.60 -13.35 -16.25
C SER A 52 4.73 -12.30 -15.13
N LYS A 53 5.55 -11.26 -15.34
CA LYS A 53 5.62 -10.13 -14.41
C LYS A 53 4.24 -9.53 -14.09
N LYS A 54 3.31 -9.52 -15.06
CA LYS A 54 1.96 -8.98 -14.89
C LYS A 54 1.16 -9.77 -13.84
N PHE A 55 1.30 -11.08 -13.81
CA PHE A 55 0.71 -11.94 -12.77
C PHE A 55 1.22 -11.54 -11.37
N TYR A 56 2.54 -11.41 -11.19
CA TYR A 56 3.12 -11.07 -9.90
C TYR A 56 2.76 -9.64 -9.46
N ASP A 57 2.80 -8.67 -10.37
CA ASP A 57 2.34 -7.30 -10.09
C ASP A 57 0.86 -7.27 -9.65
N CYS A 58 0.03 -8.15 -10.23
CA CYS A 58 -1.37 -8.31 -9.83
C CYS A 58 -1.50 -8.86 -8.40
N ILE A 59 -0.75 -9.91 -8.06
CA ILE A 59 -0.76 -10.46 -6.70
C ILE A 59 -0.27 -9.42 -5.68
N ASP A 60 0.84 -8.75 -5.97
CA ASP A 60 1.41 -7.73 -5.08
C ASP A 60 0.40 -6.62 -4.80
N LYS A 61 -0.30 -6.15 -5.84
CA LYS A 61 -1.35 -5.15 -5.69
C LYS A 61 -2.53 -5.65 -4.85
N LYS A 62 -2.93 -6.91 -5.00
CA LYS A 62 -4.08 -7.49 -4.26
C LYS A 62 -3.73 -7.79 -2.81
N MET A 63 -2.48 -8.14 -2.52
CA MET A 63 -2.00 -8.49 -1.18
C MET A 63 -1.33 -7.32 -0.46
N HIS A 64 -1.20 -6.15 -1.10
CA HIS A 64 -0.55 -4.98 -0.53
C HIS A 64 -1.14 -4.59 0.83
N GLY A 65 -0.28 -4.51 1.85
CA GLY A 65 -0.67 -4.16 3.21
C GLY A 65 -1.35 -5.28 4.00
N ILE A 66 -1.45 -6.50 3.45
CA ILE A 66 -2.02 -7.66 4.14
C ILE A 66 -0.87 -8.55 4.62
N TYR A 67 -0.84 -8.86 5.91
CA TYR A 67 0.22 -9.63 6.55
C TYR A 67 -0.36 -10.78 7.38
N ILE A 68 0.45 -11.80 7.61
CA ILE A 68 0.12 -12.89 8.54
C ILE A 68 0.36 -12.39 9.97
N ASP A 69 -0.64 -12.56 10.83
CA ASP A 69 -0.49 -12.48 12.28
C ASP A 69 0.30 -13.69 12.75
N SER A 70 1.58 -13.47 13.08
CA SER A 70 2.52 -14.51 13.49
C SER A 70 2.08 -15.27 14.74
N SER A 71 1.25 -14.67 15.61
CA SER A 71 0.70 -15.35 16.79
C SER A 71 -0.23 -16.51 16.42
N THR A 72 -0.75 -16.52 15.20
CA THR A 72 -1.64 -17.57 14.69
C THR A 72 -0.91 -18.71 13.99
N VAL A 73 0.41 -18.57 13.82
CA VAL A 73 1.27 -19.59 13.21
C VAL A 73 1.64 -20.58 14.30
N ARG A 74 1.03 -21.77 14.28
CA ARG A 74 1.42 -22.84 15.19
C ARG A 74 2.80 -23.37 14.81
N SER A 75 3.80 -23.09 15.64
CA SER A 75 5.03 -23.89 15.70
C SER A 75 4.64 -25.33 16.06
N ARG A 76 5.01 -26.31 15.23
CA ARG A 76 4.97 -27.71 15.64
C ARG A 76 6.05 -27.90 16.69
N ASN A 77 5.66 -27.90 17.97
CA ASN A 77 6.48 -28.40 19.07
C ASN A 77 6.23 -29.89 19.23
#